data_AF-A0AAU4QP98-F1
#
_entry.id   AF-A0AAU4QP98-F1
#
_cell.length_a   1.000
_cell.length_b   1.000
_cell.length_c   1.000
_cell.angle_alpha   90.00
_cell.angle_beta   90.00
_cell.angle_gamma   90.00
#
_symmetry.space_group_name_H-M   'P 1'
#
loop_
_entity.id
_entity.type
_entity.pdbx_description
1 polymer ?
#
loop_
_entity_poly.entity_id
_entity_poly.type
_entity_poly.pdbx_seq_one_letter_code
_entity_poly.pdbx_strand_id
1 'polypeptide(L)'
;MTGALAATLALLLWGAAPASAGGPTSVFLASSESQKTASLYYSDEEYGELDRLLGTVGRGTRDEPPEADLMAAHQVSVTWMAHDVTPWRLDRVYEMNDGRNVWIHTAVGRNQPANGTWHRAEQPSQLRTLFKDLGLMSKTSAGGSPAAVPPESKAPGEGEGAQDSSGTATDATDSATEAQLAQSTGSGDGTDWWWALPGAAAGAVLALVLRPFAARLTLARLRGEPGPRQELRDV
;
A
#
# COMPACT_ATOMS: atom_id res chain seq x y z
N MET A 1 -3.14 -20.55 -38.88
CA MET A 1 -4.01 -20.10 -37.76
C MET A 1 -3.27 -19.92 -36.44
N THR A 2 -2.17 -20.63 -36.20
CA THR A 2 -1.32 -20.47 -34.99
C THR A 2 -0.67 -19.09 -34.85
N GLY A 3 -0.26 -18.45 -35.96
CA GLY A 3 0.37 -17.12 -35.93
C GLY A 3 -0.55 -15.98 -35.46
N ALA A 4 -1.85 -16.05 -35.81
CA ALA A 4 -2.81 -15.02 -35.41
C ALA A 4 -3.09 -15.05 -33.90
N LEU A 5 -3.16 -16.26 -33.32
CA LEU A 5 -3.40 -16.45 -31.88
C LEU A 5 -2.19 -16.02 -31.04
N ALA A 6 -0.97 -16.26 -31.54
CA ALA A 6 0.26 -15.82 -30.88
C ALA A 6 0.40 -14.29 -30.92
N ALA A 7 0.04 -13.66 -32.04
CA ALA A 7 0.07 -12.20 -32.18
C ALA A 7 -0.94 -11.50 -31.26
N THR A 8 -2.17 -12.01 -31.14
CA THR A 8 -3.17 -11.43 -30.25
C THR A 8 -2.80 -11.58 -28.77
N LEU A 9 -2.21 -12.71 -28.39
CA LEU A 9 -1.72 -12.92 -27.02
C LEU A 9 -0.56 -11.99 -26.68
N ALA A 10 0.37 -11.79 -27.61
CA ALA A 10 1.49 -10.86 -27.43
C ALA A 10 1.01 -9.40 -27.28
N LEU A 11 0.01 -8.98 -28.04
CA LEU A 11 -0.59 -7.63 -27.95
C LEU A 11 -1.30 -7.41 -26.61
N LEU A 12 -2.01 -8.41 -26.09
CA LEU A 12 -2.69 -8.32 -24.79
C LEU A 12 -1.70 -8.26 -23.61
N LEU A 13 -0.61 -9.03 -23.68
CA LEU A 13 0.42 -9.05 -22.65
C LEU A 13 1.27 -7.77 -22.64
N TRP A 14 1.48 -7.14 -23.80
CA TRP A 14 2.23 -5.88 -23.88
C TRP A 14 1.37 -4.63 -23.62
N GLY A 15 0.05 -4.73 -23.84
CA GLY A 15 -0.90 -3.64 -23.63
C GLY A 15 -1.48 -3.54 -22.22
N ALA A 16 -1.26 -4.56 -21.37
CA ALA A 16 -1.68 -4.50 -19.98
C ALA A 16 -0.77 -3.52 -19.22
N ALA A 17 -1.32 -2.34 -18.91
CA ALA A 17 -0.68 -1.41 -17.98
C ALA A 17 -0.41 -2.14 -16.65
N PRO A 18 0.75 -1.90 -16.00
CA PRO A 18 1.01 -2.49 -14.70
C PRO A 18 -0.09 -2.04 -13.73
N ALA A 19 -0.90 -2.99 -13.26
CA ALA A 19 -1.85 -2.73 -12.20
C ALA A 19 -1.05 -2.53 -10.91
N SER A 20 -0.88 -1.27 -10.49
CA SER A 20 -0.29 -0.93 -9.19
C SER A 20 -1.30 -1.19 -8.09
N ALA A 21 -1.57 -2.47 -7.83
CA ALA A 21 -2.44 -2.92 -6.75
C ALA A 21 -1.67 -2.87 -5.42
N GLY A 22 -1.62 -1.71 -4.78
CA GLY A 22 -0.96 -1.59 -3.46
C GLY A 22 -0.79 -0.20 -2.86
N GLY A 23 -1.45 0.83 -3.42
CA GLY A 23 -1.44 2.17 -2.83
C GLY A 23 -2.40 2.30 -1.64
N PRO A 24 -2.28 3.36 -0.83
CA PRO A 24 -3.26 3.66 0.21
C PRO A 24 -4.65 3.82 -0.39
N THR A 25 -5.67 3.28 0.27
CA THR A 25 -7.08 3.32 -0.20
C THR A 25 -7.87 4.44 0.44
N SER A 26 -7.40 4.96 1.58
CA SER A 26 -7.98 6.11 2.26
C SER A 26 -6.91 6.92 2.98
N VAL A 27 -7.30 8.14 3.37
CA VAL A 27 -6.47 9.06 4.15
C VAL A 27 -7.31 9.69 5.25
N PHE A 28 -6.71 9.83 6.43
CA PHE A 28 -7.27 10.51 7.59
C PHE A 28 -6.44 11.74 7.92
N LEU A 29 -7.10 12.89 8.04
CA LEU A 29 -6.48 14.17 8.36
C LEU A 29 -6.93 14.64 9.74
N ALA A 30 -6.00 15.15 10.54
CA ALA A 30 -6.29 15.75 11.84
C ALA A 30 -5.48 17.03 12.05
N SER A 31 -6.16 18.14 12.36
CA SER A 31 -5.51 19.37 12.82
C SER A 31 -5.35 19.34 14.34
N SER A 32 -4.10 19.49 14.80
CA SER A 32 -3.78 19.51 16.24
C SER A 32 -4.40 20.71 16.95
N GLU A 33 -4.46 21.86 16.27
CA GLU A 33 -4.85 23.13 16.85
C GLU A 33 -6.37 23.35 16.83
N SER A 34 -7.02 23.03 15.71
CA SER A 34 -8.46 23.21 15.56
C SER A 34 -9.27 22.01 16.07
N GLN A 35 -8.63 20.87 16.33
CA GLN A 35 -9.26 19.60 16.72
C GLN A 35 -10.30 19.13 15.68
N LYS A 36 -10.11 19.52 14.42
CA LYS A 36 -10.92 19.10 13.29
C LYS A 36 -10.28 17.93 12.58
N THR A 37 -11.12 17.06 12.06
CA THR A 37 -10.72 15.89 11.29
C THR A 37 -11.44 15.87 9.95
N ALA A 38 -10.80 15.27 8.96
CA ALA A 38 -11.37 14.98 7.66
C ALA A 38 -10.89 13.59 7.21
N SER A 39 -11.62 12.96 6.31
CA SER A 39 -11.24 11.69 5.70
C SER A 39 -11.58 11.70 4.23
N LEU A 40 -10.69 11.16 3.41
CA LEU A 40 -10.90 11.04 1.97
C LEU A 40 -10.67 9.59 1.54
N TYR A 41 -11.48 9.13 0.61
CA TYR A 41 -11.34 7.84 -0.04
C TYR A 41 -10.65 8.00 -1.40
N TYR A 42 -10.04 6.94 -1.94
CA TYR A 42 -9.28 7.02 -3.19
C TYR A 42 -10.09 7.54 -4.40
N SER A 43 -11.42 7.44 -4.34
CA SER A 43 -12.32 7.91 -5.39
C SER A 43 -12.62 9.42 -5.32
N ASP A 44 -12.25 10.08 -4.22
CA ASP A 44 -12.51 11.50 -4.02
C ASP A 44 -11.47 12.33 -4.80
N GLU A 45 -11.89 13.40 -5.46
CA GLU A 45 -10.98 14.23 -6.27
C GLU A 45 -9.90 14.88 -5.39
N GLU A 46 -10.29 15.28 -4.17
CA GLU A 46 -9.45 15.88 -3.15
C GLU A 46 -8.35 14.91 -2.68
N TYR A 47 -8.56 13.60 -2.74
CA TYR A 47 -7.55 12.61 -2.39
C TYR A 47 -6.34 12.72 -3.35
N GLY A 48 -6.61 12.76 -4.65
CA GLY A 48 -5.58 12.88 -5.68
C GLY A 48 -4.91 14.25 -5.66
N GLU A 49 -5.68 15.30 -5.38
CA GLU A 49 -5.13 16.65 -5.21
C GLU A 49 -4.19 16.73 -3.99
N LEU A 50 -4.59 16.15 -2.85
CA LEU A 50 -3.78 16.09 -1.64
C LEU A 50 -2.46 15.35 -1.89
N ASP A 51 -2.48 14.16 -2.50
CA ASP A 51 -1.27 13.40 -2.81
C ASP A 51 -0.29 14.20 -3.68
N ARG A 52 -0.82 14.87 -4.70
CA ARG A 52 -0.03 15.74 -5.59
C ARG A 52 0.59 16.92 -4.83
N LEU A 53 -0.16 17.58 -3.95
CA LEU A 53 0.30 18.77 -3.22
C LEU A 53 1.30 18.45 -2.11
N LEU A 54 1.20 17.27 -1.49
CA LEU A 54 2.20 16.81 -0.52
C LEU A 54 3.52 16.42 -1.19
N GLY A 55 3.48 16.07 -2.47
CA GLY A 55 4.65 15.81 -3.29
C GLY A 55 5.11 14.34 -3.24
N THR A 56 6.21 14.07 -3.94
CA THR A 56 6.69 12.69 -4.12
C THR A 56 7.40 12.17 -2.86
N VAL A 57 6.99 10.99 -2.42
CA VAL A 57 7.64 10.25 -1.33
C VAL A 57 9.14 10.08 -1.59
N GLY A 58 9.96 10.33 -0.57
CA GLY A 58 11.41 10.16 -0.62
C GLY A 58 12.17 11.32 -1.27
N ARG A 59 11.47 12.37 -1.74
CA ARG A 59 12.07 13.65 -2.11
C ARG A 59 12.16 14.52 -0.85
N GLY A 60 13.38 14.84 -0.41
CA GLY A 60 13.59 15.69 0.76
C GLY A 60 14.98 15.50 1.38
N THR A 61 15.24 16.24 2.45
CA THR A 61 16.45 16.15 3.26
C THR A 61 16.12 15.58 4.63
N ARG A 62 17.14 15.15 5.38
CA ARG A 62 16.99 14.96 6.83
C ARG A 62 17.03 16.28 7.59
N ASP A 63 17.50 17.35 6.95
CA ASP A 63 17.61 18.67 7.56
C ASP A 63 16.22 19.21 7.91
N GLU A 64 15.99 19.33 9.21
CA GLU A 64 14.75 19.80 9.82
C GLU A 64 14.76 21.34 9.90
N PRO A 65 13.61 22.02 9.68
CA PRO A 65 13.48 23.44 10.01
C PRO A 65 13.68 23.70 11.52
N PRO A 66 14.00 24.93 11.95
CA PRO A 66 14.19 25.23 13.36
C PRO A 66 12.99 24.78 14.23
N GLU A 67 13.26 24.01 15.29
CA GLU A 67 12.21 23.43 16.15
C GLU A 67 11.27 24.49 16.74
N ALA A 68 11.81 25.66 17.10
CA ALA A 68 11.01 26.78 17.60
C ALA A 68 9.95 27.25 16.59
N ASP A 69 10.26 27.20 15.29
CA ASP A 69 9.32 27.55 14.23
C ASP A 69 8.24 26.48 14.09
N LEU A 70 8.62 25.20 14.23
CA LEU A 70 7.68 24.07 14.18
C LEU A 70 6.68 24.09 15.34
N MET A 71 7.13 24.34 16.57
CA MET A 71 6.26 24.38 17.76
C MET A 71 5.20 25.48 17.69
N ALA A 72 5.51 26.57 17.00
CA ALA A 72 4.61 27.69 16.79
C ALA A 72 3.74 27.54 15.53
N ALA A 73 3.93 26.48 14.73
CA ALA A 73 3.23 26.26 13.48
C ALA A 73 1.86 25.59 13.69
N HIS A 74 0.91 25.88 12.81
CA HIS A 74 -0.33 25.10 12.72
C HIS A 74 -0.01 23.75 12.07
N GLN A 75 -0.22 22.65 12.80
CA GLN A 75 0.08 21.31 12.32
C GLN A 75 -1.18 20.55 11.87
N VAL A 76 -1.09 19.96 10.68
CA VAL A 76 -2.03 18.95 10.18
C VAL A 76 -1.29 17.63 9.99
N SER A 77 -1.80 16.56 10.60
CA SER A 77 -1.31 15.20 10.40
C SER A 77 -2.17 14.50 9.36
N VAL A 78 -1.53 13.89 8.37
CA VAL A 78 -2.16 13.19 7.24
C VAL A 78 -1.69 11.75 7.24
N THR A 79 -2.59 10.84 7.58
CA THR A 79 -2.30 9.40 7.71
C THR A 79 -2.93 8.64 6.55
N TRP A 80 -2.09 8.05 5.71
CA TRP A 80 -2.49 7.23 4.58
C TRP A 80 -2.62 5.78 5.00
N MET A 81 -3.74 5.15 4.70
CA MET A 81 -4.05 3.80 5.14
C MET A 81 -4.04 2.83 3.97
N ALA A 82 -3.23 1.77 4.06
CA ALA A 82 -3.35 0.59 3.21
C ALA A 82 -4.56 -0.24 3.68
N HIS A 83 -5.43 -0.57 2.74
CA HIS A 83 -6.67 -1.32 2.98
C HIS A 83 -7.55 -0.72 4.09
N ASP A 84 -7.50 0.59 4.26
CA ASP A 84 -8.26 1.36 5.24
C ASP A 84 -8.01 1.00 6.72
N VAL A 85 -6.99 0.19 7.03
CA VAL A 85 -6.75 -0.31 8.39
C VAL A 85 -5.31 -0.19 8.86
N THR A 86 -4.34 -0.13 7.95
CA THR A 86 -2.91 -0.11 8.31
C THR A 86 -2.26 1.18 7.85
N PRO A 87 -1.75 2.04 8.75
CA PRO A 87 -0.96 3.20 8.35
C PRO A 87 0.23 2.80 7.47
N TRP A 88 0.31 3.40 6.29
CA TRP A 88 1.32 3.13 5.27
C TRP A 88 2.31 4.30 5.13
N ARG A 89 1.79 5.54 5.20
CA ARG A 89 2.53 6.80 5.12
C ARG A 89 1.91 7.79 6.09
N LEU A 90 2.74 8.60 6.74
CA LEU A 90 2.34 9.73 7.56
C LEU A 90 3.03 10.98 7.04
N ASP A 91 2.26 11.99 6.68
CA ASP A 91 2.75 13.32 6.37
C ASP A 91 2.31 14.27 7.49
N ARG A 92 3.28 14.94 8.13
CA ARG A 92 3.00 16.03 9.05
C ARG A 92 3.28 17.34 8.34
N VAL A 93 2.24 18.14 8.17
CA VAL A 93 2.31 19.43 7.50
C VAL A 93 2.33 20.52 8.55
N TYR A 94 3.35 21.37 8.50
CA TYR A 94 3.58 22.48 9.41
C TYR A 94 3.43 23.79 8.63
N GLU A 95 2.38 24.54 8.95
CA GLU A 95 2.15 25.86 8.40
C GLU A 95 2.79 26.92 9.29
N MET A 96 3.85 27.55 8.78
CA MET A 96 4.60 28.55 9.52
C MET A 96 3.81 29.86 9.64
N ASN A 97 4.01 30.57 10.76
CA ASN A 97 3.36 31.85 11.04
C ASN A 97 3.69 32.96 10.01
N ASP A 98 4.77 32.79 9.24
CA ASP A 98 5.12 33.69 8.15
C ASP A 98 4.16 33.62 6.94
N GLY A 99 3.23 32.65 6.95
CA GLY A 99 2.18 32.47 5.95
C GLY A 99 2.69 32.16 4.55
N ARG A 100 3.98 31.88 4.37
CA ARG A 100 4.60 31.63 3.05
C ARG A 100 5.21 30.26 2.97
N ASN A 101 5.75 29.76 4.08
CA ASN A 101 6.44 28.48 4.13
C ASN A 101 5.54 27.41 4.74
N VAL A 102 5.40 26.31 4.00
CA VAL A 102 4.78 25.09 4.49
C VAL A 102 5.82 23.98 4.40
N TRP A 103 6.14 23.42 5.56
CA TRP A 103 7.07 22.30 5.69
C TRP A 103 6.30 21.01 5.85
N ILE A 104 6.82 19.95 5.26
CA ILE A 104 6.22 18.62 5.29
C ILE A 104 7.29 17.65 5.76
N HIS A 105 6.93 16.85 6.75
CA HIS A 105 7.69 15.69 7.18
C HIS A 105 6.96 14.43 6.75
N THR A 106 7.53 13.68 5.82
CA THR A 106 6.97 12.43 5.30
C THR A 106 7.71 11.24 5.88
N ALA A 107 6.99 10.33 6.52
CA ALA A 107 7.51 9.06 7.02
C ALA A 107 6.73 7.89 6.43
N VAL A 108 7.42 6.80 6.06
CA VAL A 108 6.82 5.62 5.38
C VAL A 108 7.21 4.33 6.11
N GLY A 109 6.34 3.33 6.08
CA GLY A 109 6.55 2.00 6.69
C GLY A 109 6.12 1.88 8.16
N ARG A 110 6.22 0.69 8.76
CA ARG A 110 5.63 0.40 10.08
C ARG A 110 6.28 1.10 11.29
N ASN A 111 7.47 1.68 11.13
CA ASN A 111 8.24 2.34 12.20
C ASN A 111 8.22 3.88 12.07
N GLN A 112 7.05 4.46 11.82
CA GLN A 112 6.82 5.90 11.64
C GLN A 112 6.66 6.59 13.00
N PRO A 113 7.75 7.17 13.55
CA PRO A 113 7.97 8.60 13.31
C PRO A 113 9.43 9.07 13.15
N ALA A 114 10.45 8.22 13.35
CA ALA A 114 11.85 8.66 13.44
C ALA A 114 12.61 8.73 12.09
N ASN A 115 12.12 8.05 11.05
CA ASN A 115 12.85 7.89 9.78
C ASN A 115 12.15 8.59 8.59
N GLY A 116 11.70 9.83 8.78
CA GLY A 116 11.10 10.61 7.70
C GLY A 116 12.07 11.53 6.96
N THR A 117 11.57 12.15 5.90
CA THR A 117 12.27 13.21 5.16
C THR A 117 11.48 14.51 5.27
N TRP A 118 12.22 15.60 5.42
CA TRP A 118 11.71 16.96 5.40
C TRP A 118 11.79 17.55 3.99
N HIS A 119 10.74 18.23 3.58
CA HIS A 119 10.72 19.02 2.36
C HIS A 119 9.73 20.17 2.47
N ARG A 120 9.84 21.11 1.54
CA ARG A 120 8.89 22.22 1.41
C ARG A 120 7.80 21.85 0.44
N ALA A 121 6.57 22.29 0.72
CA ALA A 121 5.48 22.21 -0.24
C ALA A 121 5.84 23.05 -1.49
N GLU A 122 5.73 22.46 -2.67
CA GLU A 122 5.93 23.18 -3.93
C GLU A 122 4.83 24.23 -4.16
N GLN A 123 3.63 23.97 -3.65
CA GLN A 123 2.43 24.80 -3.83
C GLN A 123 1.74 25.10 -2.48
N PRO A 124 2.37 25.89 -1.58
CA PRO A 124 1.88 26.09 -0.21
C PRO A 124 0.55 26.83 -0.13
N SER A 125 0.18 27.65 -1.12
CA SER A 125 -1.13 28.32 -1.16
C SER A 125 -2.26 27.35 -1.51
N GLN A 126 -2.05 26.45 -2.48
CA GLN A 126 -3.05 25.46 -2.88
C GLN A 126 -3.32 24.46 -1.75
N LEU A 127 -2.26 24.00 -1.07
CA LEU A 127 -2.40 23.09 0.08
C LEU A 127 -3.24 23.68 1.21
N ARG A 128 -3.06 24.97 1.49
CA ARG A 128 -3.86 25.68 2.50
C ARG A 128 -5.31 25.86 2.09
N THR A 129 -5.55 26.19 0.82
CA THR A 129 -6.93 26.24 0.29
C THR A 129 -7.60 24.89 0.47
N LEU A 130 -6.95 23.80 0.09
CA LEU A 130 -7.48 22.45 0.27
C LEU A 130 -7.80 22.16 1.75
N PHE A 131 -6.86 22.43 2.68
CA PHE A 131 -7.12 22.21 4.11
C PHE A 131 -8.25 23.08 4.66
N LYS A 132 -8.41 24.30 4.15
CA LYS A 132 -9.53 25.16 4.50
C LYS A 132 -10.86 24.59 3.99
N ASP A 133 -10.90 24.11 2.75
CA ASP A 133 -12.09 23.53 2.13
C ASP A 133 -12.50 22.22 2.82
N LEU A 134 -11.51 21.44 3.27
CA LEU A 134 -11.70 20.28 4.15
C LEU A 134 -12.05 20.64 5.61
N GLY A 135 -12.13 21.93 5.95
CA GLY A 135 -12.54 22.42 7.27
C GLY A 135 -11.49 22.26 8.38
N LEU A 136 -10.22 22.02 8.05
CA LEU A 136 -9.14 21.79 9.02
C LEU A 136 -8.55 23.09 9.59
N MET A 137 -8.74 24.22 8.91
CA MET A 137 -8.17 25.53 9.27
C MET A 137 -9.13 26.45 10.06
N SER A 138 -10.05 25.89 10.86
CA SER A 138 -10.90 26.72 11.73
C SER A 138 -10.11 27.30 12.92
N LYS A 139 -10.67 28.32 13.60
CA LYS A 139 -10.06 28.93 14.79
C LYS A 139 -9.59 27.89 15.79
N THR A 140 -8.47 28.18 16.45
CA THR A 140 -7.90 27.41 17.56
C THR A 140 -8.99 27.03 18.56
N SER A 141 -9.09 25.73 18.87
CA SER A 141 -10.01 25.24 19.88
C SER A 141 -9.38 25.43 21.27
N ALA A 142 -10.21 25.63 22.30
CA ALA A 142 -9.73 25.82 23.68
C ALA A 142 -8.94 24.60 24.24
N GLY A 143 -9.00 23.45 23.56
CA GLY A 143 -8.21 22.26 23.86
C GLY A 143 -7.18 21.88 22.79
N GLY A 144 -6.88 22.77 21.83
CA GLY A 144 -5.85 22.54 20.82
C GLY A 144 -4.48 22.34 21.46
N SER A 145 -3.70 21.39 20.94
CA SER A 145 -2.32 21.17 21.38
C SER A 145 -1.33 21.80 20.39
N PRO A 146 -0.18 22.30 20.87
CA PRO A 146 0.88 22.76 19.98
C PRO A 146 1.36 21.63 19.06
N ALA A 147 2.02 22.00 17.97
CA ALA A 147 2.56 21.05 17.01
C ALA A 147 3.48 20.02 17.70
N ALA A 148 3.31 18.74 17.35
CA ALA A 148 4.17 17.66 17.78
C ALA A 148 5.31 17.46 16.77
N VAL A 149 6.54 17.76 17.19
CA VAL A 149 7.75 17.55 16.41
C VAL A 149 8.15 16.06 16.45
N PRO A 150 8.56 15.44 15.33
CA PRO A 150 9.06 14.06 15.33
C PRO A 150 10.34 13.95 16.17
N PRO A 151 10.57 12.84 16.90
CA PRO A 151 11.82 12.66 17.63
C PRO A 151 13.00 12.58 16.65
N GLU A 152 14.05 13.38 16.87
CA GLU A 152 15.29 13.32 16.11
C GLU A 152 15.85 11.89 16.10
N SER A 153 16.09 11.31 14.93
CA SER A 153 16.86 10.07 14.82
C SER A 153 18.33 10.38 15.13
N LYS A 154 18.71 10.47 16.40
CA LYS A 154 20.13 10.40 16.78
C LYS A 154 20.66 9.04 16.35
N ALA A 155 21.71 9.05 15.54
CA ALA A 155 22.47 7.85 15.23
C ALA A 155 22.94 7.20 16.56
N PRO A 156 22.91 5.86 16.72
CA PRO A 156 23.38 5.24 17.94
C PRO A 156 24.90 5.37 18.01
N GLY A 157 25.39 6.20 18.93
CA GLY A 157 26.82 6.34 19.22
C GLY A 157 27.07 7.20 20.46
N GLU A 158 27.59 6.55 21.52
CA GLU A 158 28.27 7.08 22.71
C GLU A 158 27.37 7.85 23.71
N GLY A 159 26.84 7.20 24.77
CA GLY A 159 27.47 7.01 26.10
C GLY A 159 27.18 8.26 26.97
N GLU A 160 26.45 8.27 28.08
CA GLU A 160 26.46 7.57 29.38
C GLU A 160 25.07 7.84 30.00
N GLY A 161 24.40 6.95 30.74
CA GLY A 161 24.79 6.37 32.02
C GLY A 161 23.50 6.07 32.80
N ALA A 162 23.52 4.95 33.51
CA ALA A 162 22.39 4.26 34.12
C ALA A 162 21.48 5.09 35.06
N GLN A 163 20.20 4.69 35.13
CA GLN A 163 19.61 4.41 36.44
C GLN A 163 18.51 3.36 36.38
N ASP A 164 18.76 2.30 37.14
CA ASP A 164 17.93 1.14 37.40
C ASP A 164 16.53 1.49 37.91
N SER A 165 15.56 0.67 37.53
CA SER A 165 14.52 0.23 38.45
C SER A 165 14.00 -1.14 38.01
N SER A 166 14.63 -2.16 38.58
CA SER A 166 14.14 -3.53 38.64
C SER A 166 12.80 -3.59 39.36
N GLY A 167 11.83 -4.28 38.78
CA GLY A 167 10.51 -4.50 39.38
C GLY A 167 9.81 -5.73 38.84
N THR A 168 10.21 -6.89 39.35
CA THR A 168 9.43 -8.14 39.53
C THR A 168 8.80 -8.82 38.30
N ALA A 169 9.38 -9.97 37.97
CA ALA A 169 8.73 -11.07 37.28
C ALA A 169 7.65 -11.72 38.16
N THR A 170 6.51 -12.06 37.54
CA THR A 170 5.68 -13.20 37.95
C THR A 170 5.29 -13.96 36.69
N ASP A 171 5.60 -15.24 36.75
CA ASP A 171 5.47 -16.29 35.75
C ASP A 171 4.05 -16.89 35.76
N ALA A 172 3.54 -17.32 34.59
CA ALA A 172 2.63 -18.46 34.39
C ALA A 172 2.06 -18.53 32.95
N THR A 173 2.73 -19.33 32.12
CA THR A 173 2.20 -20.54 31.44
C THR A 173 1.00 -20.49 30.48
N ASP A 174 1.31 -20.89 29.24
CA ASP A 174 0.58 -21.67 28.23
C ASP A 174 -0.91 -21.40 27.93
N SER A 175 -1.15 -21.06 26.66
CA SER A 175 -2.09 -21.82 25.81
C SER A 175 -1.77 -21.61 24.34
N ALA A 176 -1.17 -22.64 23.73
CA ALA A 176 -1.19 -22.85 22.30
C ALA A 176 -2.59 -23.33 21.89
N THR A 177 -3.25 -22.71 20.91
CA THR A 177 -4.33 -23.33 20.13
C THR A 177 -4.49 -22.62 18.77
N GLU A 178 -4.34 -23.43 17.73
CA GLU A 178 -4.91 -23.36 16.37
C GLU A 178 -4.50 -22.27 15.37
N ALA A 179 -3.61 -22.71 14.48
CA ALA A 179 -3.63 -22.34 13.08
C ALA A 179 -4.98 -22.76 12.45
N GLN A 180 -5.85 -21.79 12.17
CA GLN A 180 -7.04 -22.01 11.37
C GLN A 180 -6.77 -21.65 9.91
N LEU A 181 -6.55 -22.69 9.10
CA LEU A 181 -6.78 -22.67 7.66
C LEU A 181 -8.24 -22.26 7.39
N ALA A 182 -8.46 -21.02 7.00
CA ALA A 182 -9.71 -20.63 6.33
C ALA A 182 -9.53 -20.82 4.82
N GLN A 183 -9.87 -22.03 4.35
CA GLN A 183 -10.24 -22.22 2.96
C GLN A 183 -11.54 -21.46 2.72
N SER A 184 -11.47 -20.30 2.09
CA SER A 184 -12.64 -19.59 1.58
C SER A 184 -13.08 -20.24 0.26
N THR A 185 -13.78 -21.37 0.34
CA THR A 185 -14.80 -21.70 -0.67
C THR A 185 -15.99 -20.78 -0.44
N GLY A 186 -15.83 -19.52 -0.81
CA GLY A 186 -16.95 -18.59 -0.95
C GLY A 186 -17.66 -18.92 -2.26
N SER A 187 -18.80 -19.62 -2.17
CA SER A 187 -19.83 -19.52 -3.21
C SER A 187 -20.20 -18.04 -3.32
N GLY A 188 -19.70 -17.39 -4.37
CA GLY A 188 -19.95 -15.99 -4.66
C GLY A 188 -21.43 -15.78 -4.93
N ASP A 189 -22.09 -15.13 -3.98
CA ASP A 189 -23.47 -14.69 -4.11
C ASP A 189 -23.46 -13.21 -4.53
N GLY A 190 -24.16 -12.90 -5.63
CA GLY A 190 -24.70 -11.57 -5.90
C GLY A 190 -24.08 -10.71 -7.01
N THR A 191 -22.75 -10.57 -7.15
CA THR A 191 -22.18 -9.44 -7.93
C THR A 191 -21.20 -9.80 -9.05
N ASP A 192 -20.75 -11.05 -9.16
CA ASP A 192 -19.76 -11.48 -10.18
C ASP A 192 -20.36 -12.13 -11.44
N TRP A 193 -21.68 -12.20 -11.54
CA TRP A 193 -22.36 -12.91 -12.63
C TRP A 193 -22.15 -12.28 -14.01
N TRP A 194 -21.87 -10.97 -14.10
CA TRP A 194 -21.61 -10.33 -15.39
C TRP A 194 -20.24 -10.73 -15.97
N TRP A 195 -19.29 -11.17 -15.13
CA TRP A 195 -17.98 -11.68 -15.56
C TRP A 195 -18.02 -13.17 -15.92
N ALA A 196 -19.08 -13.90 -15.53
CA ALA A 196 -19.24 -15.31 -15.87
C ALA A 196 -19.42 -15.53 -17.38
N LEU A 197 -20.04 -14.59 -18.10
CA LEU A 197 -20.27 -14.69 -19.55
C LEU A 197 -18.98 -14.56 -20.38
N PRO A 198 -18.11 -13.55 -20.17
CA PRO A 198 -16.80 -13.48 -20.82
C PRO A 198 -15.89 -14.66 -20.46
N GLY A 199 -15.88 -15.06 -19.18
CA GLY A 199 -15.04 -16.16 -18.69
C GLY A 199 -15.43 -17.52 -19.30
N ALA A 200 -16.73 -17.81 -19.40
CA ALA A 200 -17.23 -19.03 -20.02
C ALA A 200 -16.96 -19.06 -21.54
N ALA A 201 -17.10 -17.93 -22.23
CA ALA A 201 -16.79 -17.82 -23.65
C ALA A 201 -15.29 -18.06 -23.92
N ALA A 202 -14.41 -17.47 -23.12
CA ALA A 202 -12.97 -17.67 -23.22
C ALA A 202 -12.57 -19.15 -22.94
N GLY A 203 -13.16 -19.76 -21.90
CA GLY A 203 -12.93 -21.17 -21.57
C GLY A 203 -13.38 -22.13 -22.66
N ALA A 204 -14.54 -21.87 -23.30
CA ALA A 204 -15.06 -22.70 -24.39
C ALA A 204 -14.18 -22.62 -25.65
N VAL A 205 -13.69 -21.43 -26.00
CA VAL A 205 -12.75 -21.24 -27.12
C VAL A 205 -11.44 -21.97 -26.83
N LEU A 206 -10.91 -21.85 -25.62
CA LEU A 206 -9.68 -22.53 -25.21
C LEU A 206 -9.81 -24.06 -25.27
N ALA A 207 -10.93 -24.60 -24.80
CA ALA A 207 -11.22 -26.04 -24.86
C ALA A 207 -11.34 -26.56 -26.30
N LEU A 208 -11.94 -25.78 -27.21
CA LEU A 208 -12.05 -26.14 -28.63
C LEU A 208 -10.69 -26.09 -29.35
N VAL A 209 -9.82 -25.16 -29.00
CA VAL A 209 -8.47 -25.02 -29.57
C VAL A 209 -7.51 -26.12 -29.07
N LEU A 210 -7.65 -26.57 -27.82
CA LEU A 210 -6.82 -27.64 -27.24
C LEU A 210 -7.31 -29.06 -27.59
N ARG A 211 -8.57 -29.21 -27.99
CA ARG A 211 -9.20 -30.48 -28.40
C ARG A 211 -8.37 -31.33 -29.41
N PRO A 212 -7.78 -30.76 -30.48
CA PRO A 212 -6.95 -31.53 -31.42
C PRO A 212 -5.60 -31.97 -30.85
N PHE A 213 -5.08 -31.33 -29.79
CA PHE A 213 -3.82 -31.71 -29.14
C PHE A 213 -4.03 -32.86 -28.14
N ALA A 214 -5.14 -32.85 -27.39
CA ALA A 214 -5.51 -33.94 -26.51
C ALA A 214 -5.80 -35.26 -27.28
N ALA A 215 -6.42 -35.17 -28.46
CA ALA A 215 -6.69 -36.33 -29.31
C ALA A 215 -5.43 -36.97 -29.93
N ARG A 216 -4.33 -36.20 -30.07
CA ARG A 216 -3.04 -36.72 -30.57
C ARG A 216 -2.24 -37.45 -29.48
N LEU A 217 -2.42 -37.08 -28.21
CA LEU A 217 -1.78 -37.73 -27.06
C LEU A 217 -2.36 -39.12 -26.77
N THR A 218 -3.66 -39.34 -27.01
CA THR A 218 -4.30 -40.66 -26.81
C THR A 218 -3.95 -41.66 -27.91
N LEU A 219 -3.79 -41.22 -29.16
CA LEU A 219 -3.44 -42.12 -30.27
C LEU A 219 -1.96 -42.56 -30.24
N ALA A 220 -1.06 -41.73 -29.72
CA ALA A 220 0.36 -42.06 -29.57
C ALA A 220 0.62 -43.16 -28.51
N ARG A 221 -0.24 -43.28 -27.49
CA ARG A 221 -0.14 -44.36 -26.48
C ARG A 221 -0.63 -45.73 -26.97
N LEU A 222 -1.38 -45.79 -28.06
CA LEU A 222 -1.92 -47.06 -28.59
C LEU A 222 -1.03 -47.71 -29.66
N ARG A 223 -0.02 -47.00 -30.17
CA ARG A 223 0.95 -47.54 -31.13
C ARG A 223 2.28 -47.80 -30.41
N GLY A 224 2.26 -48.74 -29.46
CA GLY A 224 3.47 -49.39 -28.97
C GLY A 224 4.03 -50.30 -30.09
N GLU A 225 5.31 -50.13 -30.40
CA GLU A 225 5.99 -50.86 -31.48
C GLU A 225 5.99 -52.39 -31.26
N PRO A 226 5.95 -53.21 -32.32
CA PRO A 226 6.17 -54.64 -32.21
C PRO A 226 7.65 -54.89 -31.89
N GLY A 227 7.93 -55.34 -30.66
CA GLY A 227 9.29 -55.61 -30.20
C GLY A 227 10.00 -56.71 -31.02
N PRO A 228 11.36 -56.66 -31.11
CA PRO A 228 12.12 -57.67 -31.83
C PRO A 228 12.13 -58.99 -31.05
N ARG A 229 11.63 -60.05 -31.68
CA ARG A 229 11.77 -61.43 -31.21
C ARG A 229 13.23 -61.85 -31.42
N GLN A 230 13.90 -62.29 -30.36
CA GLN A 230 15.12 -63.09 -30.46
C GLN A 230 14.89 -64.47 -29.82
N GLU A 231 15.34 -65.47 -30.57
CA GLU A 231 15.04 -66.89 -30.47
C GLU A 231 15.74 -67.56 -29.28
N LEU A 232 15.10 -68.61 -28.74
CA LEU A 232 15.70 -69.58 -27.82
C LEU A 232 16.84 -70.31 -28.54
N ARG A 233 18.06 -70.26 -27.97
CA ARG A 233 19.14 -71.19 -28.30
C ARG A 233 19.15 -72.32 -27.28
N ASP A 234 18.87 -73.53 -27.75
CA ASP A 234 19.22 -74.76 -27.05
C ASP A 234 20.74 -74.97 -27.15
N VAL A 235 21.39 -75.16 -25.99
CA VAL A 235 22.65 -75.92 -25.82
C VAL A 235 22.60 -76.60 -24.46
#